data_AF-A0AA37Q8C3-F1
#
_entry.id   AF-A0AA37Q8C3-F1
#
_cell.length_a   1.000
_cell.length_b   1.000
_cell.length_c   1.000
_cell.angle_alpha   90.00
_cell.angle_beta   90.00
_cell.angle_gamma   90.00
#
_symmetry.space_group_name_H-M   'P 1'
#
loop_
_entity.id
_entity.type
_entity.pdbx_description
1 polymer ?
#
loop_
_entity_poly.entity_id
_entity_poly.type
_entity_poly.pdbx_seq_one_letter_code
_entity_poly.pdbx_strand_id
1 'polypeptide(L)'
;MDRRRLLGIALALAGASTSLGAQAPGGGCTYDACALRREGVFFSQRILAGVDGRVVARQGFAGFRLDSALATSPRAMAEARIHRREAGVAGVLLLAGSVLGAVALIDASRDGVELSNTRATMLVAGAGMSLVGGWRAQIADRALNRALWWYNRDLPR
;
A
#
# COMPACT_ATOMS: atom_id res chain seq x y z
N MET A 1 20.85 -21.82 37.06
CA MET A 1 19.50 -22.10 36.53
C MET A 1 19.47 -21.70 35.07
N ASP A 2 19.59 -22.70 34.19
CA ASP A 2 19.62 -22.59 32.72
C ASP A 2 18.23 -22.31 32.13
N ARG A 3 18.14 -21.34 31.21
CA ARG A 3 17.01 -21.19 30.28
C ARG A 3 17.51 -20.94 28.85
N ARG A 4 18.27 -21.91 28.35
CA ARG A 4 18.40 -22.20 26.92
C ARG A 4 17.10 -22.85 26.44
N ARG A 5 16.29 -22.17 25.61
CA ARG A 5 15.36 -22.83 24.69
C ARG A 5 15.31 -22.11 23.35
N LEU A 6 16.04 -22.73 22.42
CA LEU A 6 15.87 -22.68 20.98
C LEU A 6 14.40 -22.90 20.60
N LEU A 7 13.92 -22.15 19.61
CA LEU A 7 12.98 -22.66 18.61
C LEU A 7 12.95 -21.69 17.43
N GLY A 8 13.73 -22.04 16.42
CA GLY A 8 13.62 -21.47 15.09
C GLY A 8 12.33 -21.95 14.43
N ILE A 9 11.69 -21.03 13.72
CA ILE A 9 10.70 -21.36 12.70
C ILE A 9 11.12 -20.58 11.46
N ALA A 10 11.93 -21.22 10.62
CA ALA A 10 12.17 -20.80 9.25
C ALA A 10 11.04 -21.37 8.39
N LEU A 11 10.00 -20.57 8.13
CA LEU A 11 8.95 -20.95 7.20
C LEU A 11 9.31 -20.42 5.81
N ALA A 12 10.04 -21.24 5.06
CA ALA A 12 10.34 -21.00 3.65
C ALA A 12 9.10 -21.35 2.80
N LEU A 13 8.19 -20.40 2.64
CA LEU A 13 7.15 -20.47 1.61
C LEU A 13 7.74 -19.97 0.28
N ALA A 14 8.38 -20.88 -0.44
CA ALA A 14 8.69 -20.73 -1.85
C ALA A 14 7.38 -20.83 -2.65
N GLY A 15 6.61 -19.74 -2.65
CA GLY A 15 5.48 -19.56 -3.56
C GLY A 15 6.00 -19.37 -4.98
N ALA A 16 5.86 -20.41 -5.80
CA ALA A 16 6.06 -20.36 -7.23
C ALA A 16 5.26 -19.20 -7.82
N SER A 17 5.94 -18.09 -8.11
CA SER A 17 5.38 -16.97 -8.83
C SER A 17 5.40 -17.35 -10.30
N THR A 18 4.35 -18.01 -10.78
CA THR A 18 4.10 -18.09 -12.23
C THR A 18 3.98 -16.65 -12.73
N SER A 19 5.06 -16.15 -13.33
CA SER A 19 5.05 -14.96 -14.16
C SER A 19 4.14 -15.25 -15.34
N LEU A 20 2.83 -15.00 -15.20
CA LEU A 20 1.96 -14.87 -16.35
C LEU A 20 2.54 -13.72 -17.18
N GLY A 21 3.14 -14.10 -18.30
CA GLY A 21 3.68 -13.18 -19.28
C GLY A 21 2.61 -12.15 -19.62
N ALA A 22 3.01 -10.89 -19.55
CA ALA A 22 2.29 -9.79 -20.18
C ALA A 22 2.28 -10.05 -21.70
N GLN A 23 1.33 -10.88 -22.15
CA GLN A 23 0.93 -10.88 -23.53
C GLN A 23 0.22 -9.54 -23.74
N ALA A 24 0.95 -8.56 -24.28
CA ALA A 24 0.36 -7.36 -24.81
C ALA A 24 -0.59 -7.80 -25.94
N PRO A 25 -1.92 -7.62 -25.80
CA PRO A 25 -2.83 -7.97 -26.87
C PRO A 25 -2.59 -6.97 -28.00
N GLY A 26 -2.07 -7.45 -29.13
CA GLY A 26 -2.00 -6.72 -30.40
C GLY A 26 -3.36 -6.52 -31.07
N GLY A 27 -4.46 -6.70 -30.33
CA GLY A 27 -5.82 -6.34 -30.72
C GLY A 27 -6.42 -5.52 -29.58
N GLY A 28 -6.82 -4.29 -29.88
CA GLY A 28 -7.15 -3.24 -28.91
C GLY A 28 -8.00 -3.70 -27.74
N CYS A 29 -7.45 -3.54 -26.54
CA CYS A 29 -8.20 -3.53 -25.29
C CYS A 29 -9.41 -2.60 -25.45
N THR A 30 -10.62 -3.15 -25.49
CA THR A 30 -11.84 -2.35 -25.42
C THR A 30 -12.05 -1.88 -23.99
N TYR A 31 -12.85 -0.83 -23.81
CA TYR A 31 -13.19 -0.32 -22.50
C TYR A 31 -13.76 -1.42 -21.58
N ASP A 32 -14.70 -2.21 -22.08
CA ASP A 32 -15.37 -3.26 -21.29
C ASP A 32 -14.42 -4.37 -20.81
N ALA A 33 -13.39 -4.69 -21.61
CA ALA A 33 -12.42 -5.72 -21.26
C ALA A 33 -11.30 -5.21 -20.33
N CYS A 34 -10.95 -3.92 -20.43
CA CYS A 34 -9.71 -3.42 -19.87
C CYS A 34 -9.83 -2.23 -18.93
N ALA A 35 -11.00 -1.60 -18.81
CA ALA A 35 -11.20 -0.51 -17.85
C ALA A 35 -10.82 -0.97 -16.44
N LEU A 36 -9.96 -0.18 -15.79
CA LEU A 36 -9.49 -0.47 -14.46
C LEU A 36 -10.43 0.14 -13.43
N ARG A 37 -10.75 -0.65 -12.41
CA ARG A 37 -11.52 -0.19 -11.25
C ARG A 37 -10.86 -0.66 -9.96
N ARG A 38 -10.96 0.17 -8.93
CA ARG A 38 -10.53 -0.17 -7.58
C ARG A 38 -11.66 -0.85 -6.84
N GLU A 39 -11.39 -2.00 -6.26
CA GLU A 39 -12.25 -2.63 -5.26
C GLU A 39 -11.49 -2.76 -3.95
N GLY A 40 -12.18 -2.50 -2.85
CA GLY A 40 -11.62 -2.62 -1.51
C GLY A 40 -12.59 -3.29 -0.56
N VAL A 41 -12.06 -4.25 0.20
CA VAL A 41 -12.63 -4.70 1.47
C VAL A 41 -11.75 -4.14 2.58
N PHE A 42 -12.26 -4.04 3.81
CA PHE A 42 -11.66 -3.31 4.93
C PHE A 42 -10.12 -3.43 5.10
N PHE A 43 -9.51 -4.59 4.81
CA PHE A 43 -8.06 -4.81 4.86
C PHE A 43 -7.38 -5.22 3.55
N SER A 44 -8.10 -5.22 2.43
CA SER A 44 -7.56 -5.69 1.15
C SER A 44 -8.13 -4.86 0.01
N GLN A 45 -7.25 -4.16 -0.70
CA GLN A 45 -7.62 -3.52 -1.95
C GLN A 45 -6.96 -4.16 -3.15
N ARG A 46 -7.72 -4.19 -4.24
CA ARG A 46 -7.36 -4.81 -5.52
C ARG A 46 -7.78 -3.89 -6.65
N ILE A 47 -6.98 -3.84 -7.70
CA ILE A 47 -7.34 -3.23 -8.97
C ILE A 47 -7.79 -4.37 -9.89
N LEU A 48 -8.98 -4.23 -10.44
CA LEU A 48 -9.55 -5.17 -11.38
C LEU A 48 -9.60 -4.55 -12.78
N ALA A 49 -9.47 -5.37 -13.81
CA ALA A 49 -9.72 -5.00 -15.19
C ALA A 49 -11.02 -5.60 -15.70
N GLY A 50 -11.77 -4.77 -16.41
CA GLY A 50 -12.96 -5.15 -17.17
C GLY A 50 -14.14 -5.57 -16.31
N VAL A 51 -15.21 -5.95 -17.00
CA VAL A 51 -16.47 -6.42 -16.40
C VAL A 51 -16.26 -7.74 -15.66
N ASP A 52 -15.44 -8.64 -16.19
CA ASP A 52 -15.13 -9.95 -15.59
C ASP A 52 -14.33 -9.85 -14.27
N GLY A 53 -13.83 -8.66 -13.93
CA GLY A 53 -13.18 -8.42 -12.65
C GLY A 53 -11.82 -9.11 -12.50
N ARG A 54 -11.03 -9.20 -13.59
CA ARG A 54 -9.71 -9.82 -13.56
C ARG A 54 -8.77 -9.02 -12.66
N VAL A 55 -8.17 -9.65 -11.65
CA VAL A 55 -7.23 -8.96 -10.74
C VAL A 55 -5.95 -8.59 -11.48
N VAL A 56 -5.66 -7.29 -11.56
CA VAL A 56 -4.45 -6.74 -12.21
C VAL A 56 -3.39 -6.38 -11.18
N ALA A 57 -3.80 -5.85 -10.03
CA ALA A 57 -2.88 -5.52 -8.96
C ALA A 57 -3.52 -5.70 -7.59
N ARG A 58 -2.70 -6.04 -6.60
CA ARG A 58 -3.08 -6.08 -5.19
C ARG A 58 -2.32 -5.01 -4.43
N GLN A 59 -2.95 -4.43 -3.42
CA GLN A 59 -2.32 -3.43 -2.57
C GLN A 59 -1.27 -4.11 -1.70
N GLY A 60 -0.03 -3.64 -1.79
CA GLY A 60 1.02 -3.95 -0.82
C GLY A 60 1.22 -2.79 0.16
N PHE A 61 2.17 -2.97 1.07
CA PHE A 61 2.54 -1.93 2.06
C PHE A 61 2.98 -0.62 1.39
N ALA A 62 3.64 -0.68 0.24
CA ALA A 62 4.09 0.47 -0.55
C ALA A 62 3.07 0.91 -1.63
N GLY A 63 1.81 0.51 -1.51
CA GLY A 63 0.76 0.78 -2.51
C GLY A 63 0.69 -0.26 -3.63
N PHE A 64 0.08 0.12 -4.76
CA PHE A 64 -0.11 -0.76 -5.91
C PHE A 64 1.10 -0.79 -6.86
N ARG A 65 1.37 -1.96 -7.44
CA ARG A 65 2.33 -2.10 -8.54
C ARG A 65 1.60 -2.17 -9.89
N LEU A 66 1.56 -1.04 -10.60
CA LEU A 66 0.77 -0.87 -11.82
C LEU A 66 1.61 -0.66 -13.09
N ASP A 67 2.94 -0.76 -13.01
CA ASP A 67 3.83 -0.35 -14.12
C ASP A 67 3.53 -1.12 -15.41
N SER A 68 3.32 -2.44 -15.31
CA SER A 68 2.98 -3.28 -16.46
C SER A 68 1.57 -3.05 -16.98
N ALA A 69 0.61 -2.81 -16.07
CA ALA A 69 -0.79 -2.59 -16.42
C ALA A 69 -1.01 -1.27 -17.15
N LEU A 70 -0.25 -0.23 -16.79
CA LEU A 70 -0.39 1.14 -17.29
C LEU A 70 0.61 1.48 -18.39
N ALA A 71 1.42 0.51 -18.85
CA ALA A 71 2.50 0.74 -19.81
C ALA A 71 2.02 1.44 -21.10
N THR A 72 0.75 1.27 -21.47
CA THR A 72 0.14 1.87 -22.66
C THR A 72 -0.21 3.35 -22.51
N SER A 73 -0.30 3.90 -21.29
CA SER A 73 -0.59 5.32 -21.04
C SER A 73 0.55 5.97 -20.25
N PRO A 74 1.43 6.76 -20.92
CA PRO A 74 2.52 7.46 -20.25
C PRO A 74 2.06 8.40 -19.12
N ARG A 75 0.87 9.01 -19.27
CA ARG A 75 0.26 9.88 -18.24
C ARG A 75 -0.16 9.07 -17.02
N ALA A 76 -0.81 7.93 -17.23
CA ALA A 76 -1.17 7.02 -16.14
C ALA A 76 0.06 6.51 -15.38
N MET A 77 1.14 6.17 -16.10
CA MET A 77 2.40 5.76 -15.47
C MET A 77 3.03 6.86 -14.62
N ALA A 78 2.97 8.13 -15.04
CA ALA A 78 3.52 9.24 -14.26
C ALA A 78 2.80 9.38 -12.90
N GLU A 79 1.46 9.33 -12.90
CA GLU A 79 0.66 9.39 -11.67
C GLU A 79 0.84 8.13 -10.80
N ALA A 80 1.00 6.95 -11.40
CA ALA A 80 1.27 5.72 -10.67
C ALA A 80 2.62 5.75 -9.93
N ARG A 81 3.64 6.42 -10.50
CA ARG A 81 4.92 6.66 -9.82
C ARG A 81 4.75 7.59 -8.60
N ILE A 82 3.95 8.65 -8.74
CA ILE A 82 3.62 9.54 -7.62
C ILE A 82 2.90 8.73 -6.53
N HIS A 83 1.90 7.93 -6.89
CA HIS A 83 1.21 7.03 -5.96
C HIS A 83 2.18 6.14 -5.20
N ARG A 84 3.08 5.42 -5.89
CA ARG A 84 4.03 4.51 -5.23
C ARG A 84 4.93 5.23 -4.24
N ARG A 85 5.47 6.40 -4.62
CA ARG A 85 6.34 7.19 -3.74
C ARG A 85 5.59 7.64 -2.49
N GLU A 86 4.43 8.25 -2.66
CA GLU A 86 3.67 8.80 -1.55
C GLU A 86 3.06 7.71 -0.68
N ALA A 87 2.60 6.60 -1.25
CA ALA A 87 2.12 5.42 -0.52
C ALA A 87 3.23 4.76 0.31
N GLY A 88 4.44 4.65 -0.24
CA GLY A 88 5.59 4.12 0.50
C GLY A 88 5.95 4.98 1.71
N VAL A 89 6.04 6.30 1.52
CA VAL A 89 6.31 7.24 2.62
C VAL A 89 5.18 7.22 3.66
N ALA A 90 3.93 7.22 3.21
CA ALA A 90 2.77 7.12 4.08
C ALA A 90 2.80 5.84 4.93
N GLY A 91 3.05 4.69 4.30
CA GLY A 91 3.12 3.39 4.99
C GLY A 91 4.18 3.38 6.09
N VAL A 92 5.39 3.88 5.80
CA VAL A 92 6.47 3.97 6.79
C VAL A 92 6.10 4.88 7.95
N LEU A 93 5.57 6.08 7.68
CA LEU A 93 5.20 7.04 8.72
C LEU A 93 4.05 6.53 9.60
N LEU A 94 3.03 5.93 9.00
CA LEU A 94 1.90 5.35 9.75
C LEU A 94 2.36 4.17 10.60
N LEU A 95 3.24 3.31 10.09
CA LEU A 95 3.79 2.19 10.85
C LEU A 95 4.65 2.71 12.02
N ALA A 96 5.56 3.64 11.76
CA ALA A 96 6.41 4.22 12.80
C ALA A 96 5.58 4.93 13.89
N GLY A 97 4.57 5.71 13.48
CA GLY A 97 3.65 6.36 14.41
C GLY A 97 2.86 5.36 15.26
N SER A 98 2.37 4.28 14.65
CA SER A 98 1.66 3.21 15.35
C SER A 98 2.54 2.48 16.35
N VAL A 99 3.79 2.19 15.99
CA VAL A 99 4.76 1.54 16.89
C VAL A 99 5.10 2.44 18.07
N LEU A 100 5.39 3.72 17.84
CA LEU A 100 5.67 4.67 18.92
C LEU A 100 4.48 4.81 19.88
N GLY A 101 3.26 4.93 19.34
CA GLY A 101 2.05 4.99 20.14
C GLY A 101 1.83 3.72 20.97
N ALA A 102 2.01 2.54 20.37
CA ALA A 102 1.87 1.27 21.07
C ALA A 102 2.91 1.10 22.20
N VAL A 103 4.17 1.45 21.94
CA VAL A 103 5.24 1.39 22.95
C VAL A 103 4.94 2.33 24.12
N ALA A 104 4.52 3.57 23.84
CA ALA A 104 4.17 4.52 24.90
C ALA A 104 2.99 4.04 25.76
N LEU A 105 1.97 3.42 25.14
CA LEU A 105 0.82 2.86 25.86
C LEU A 105 1.18 1.64 26.71
N ILE A 106 2.01 0.73 26.18
CA ILE A 106 2.49 -0.44 26.92
C ILE A 106 3.33 0.01 28.12
N ASP A 107 4.20 0.99 27.94
CA ASP A 107 5.03 1.52 29.02
C ASP A 107 4.18 2.20 30.11
N ALA A 108 3.21 3.01 29.70
CA ALA A 108 2.26 3.66 30.62
C ALA A 108 1.37 2.68 31.40
N SER A 109 1.24 1.43 30.93
CA SER A 109 0.48 0.38 31.65
C SER A 109 1.27 -0.31 32.76
N ARG A 110 2.61 -0.17 32.78
CA ARG A 110 3.50 -0.89 33.70
C ARG A 110 3.86 -0.09 34.95
N ASP A 111 4.15 1.20 34.76
CA ASP A 111 4.40 2.12 35.86
C ASP A 111 3.19 3.04 35.98
N GLY A 112 2.80 3.41 37.21
CA GLY A 112 1.65 4.26 37.47
C GLY A 112 1.59 5.55 36.63
N VAL A 113 0.44 6.24 36.69
CA VAL A 113 -0.08 7.28 35.77
C VAL A 113 0.82 8.53 35.56
N GLU A 114 2.04 8.58 36.09
CA GLU A 114 2.95 9.68 35.77
C GLU A 114 3.40 9.65 34.30
N LEU A 115 3.01 10.72 33.60
CA LEU A 115 3.40 10.98 32.23
C LEU A 115 4.83 11.55 32.24
N SER A 116 5.83 10.69 32.13
CA SER A 116 7.21 11.15 31.99
C SER A 116 7.39 11.97 30.69
N ASN A 117 8.35 12.91 30.68
CA ASN A 117 8.69 13.69 29.48
C ASN A 117 9.01 12.78 28.28
N THR A 118 9.61 11.62 28.52
CA THR A 118 9.91 10.62 27.48
C THR A 118 8.63 10.04 26.87
N ARG A 119 7.63 9.69 27.69
CA ARG A 119 6.33 9.17 27.19
C ARG A 119 5.59 10.24 26.40
N ALA A 120 5.55 11.46 26.92
CA ALA A 120 4.92 12.59 26.25
C ALA A 120 5.54 12.84 24.87
N THR A 121 6.87 12.84 24.77
CA THR A 121 7.57 13.05 23.49
C THR A 121 7.33 11.90 22.50
N MET A 122 7.31 10.64 22.95
CA MET A 122 6.98 9.49 22.09
C MET A 122 5.55 9.58 21.55
N LEU A 123 4.57 9.95 22.38
CA LEU A 123 3.17 10.11 21.94
C LEU A 123 3.02 11.24 20.94
N VAL A 124 3.62 12.40 21.22
CA VAL A 124 3.58 13.56 20.30
C VAL A 124 4.26 13.22 18.97
N ALA A 125 5.43 12.57 19.01
CA ALA A 125 6.13 12.14 17.80
C ALA A 125 5.30 11.11 17.01
N GLY A 126 4.72 10.12 17.68
CA GLY A 126 3.88 9.11 17.04
C GLY A 126 2.63 9.69 16.40
N ALA A 127 1.96 10.63 17.08
CA ALA A 127 0.83 11.37 16.55
C ALA A 127 1.24 12.22 15.33
N GLY A 128 2.36 12.94 15.43
CA GLY A 128 2.89 13.75 14.33
C GLY A 128 3.20 12.92 13.08
N MET A 129 3.88 11.78 13.25
CA MET A 129 4.15 10.84 12.14
C MET A 129 2.85 10.30 11.54
N SER A 130 1.87 9.97 12.36
CA SER A 130 0.58 9.46 11.89
C SER A 130 -0.20 10.51 11.09
N LEU A 131 -0.20 11.77 11.52
CA LEU A 131 -0.83 12.88 10.80
C LEU A 131 -0.18 13.11 9.43
N VAL A 132 1.15 13.21 9.39
CA VAL A 132 1.89 13.40 8.13
C VAL A 132 1.71 12.17 7.22
N GLY A 133 1.77 10.96 7.78
CA GLY A 133 1.52 9.72 7.06
C GLY A 133 0.12 9.68 6.44
N GLY A 134 -0.91 10.09 7.19
CA GLY A 134 -2.28 10.21 6.71
C GLY A 134 -2.42 11.22 5.57
N TRP A 135 -1.78 12.39 5.68
CA TRP A 135 -1.77 13.38 4.60
C TRP A 135 -1.10 12.84 3.33
N ARG A 136 0.03 12.13 3.46
CA ARG A 136 0.72 11.47 2.34
C ARG A 136 -0.13 10.37 1.71
N ALA A 137 -0.87 9.60 2.51
CA ALA A 137 -1.81 8.60 2.01
C ALA A 137 -2.92 9.22 1.16
N GLN A 138 -3.43 10.40 1.53
CA GLN A 138 -4.41 11.13 0.74
C GLN A 138 -3.84 11.58 -0.62
N ILE A 139 -2.59 12.04 -0.66
CA ILE A 139 -1.92 12.40 -1.93
C ILE A 139 -1.77 11.15 -2.81
N ALA A 140 -1.35 10.03 -2.21
CA ALA A 140 -1.21 8.76 -2.90
C ALA A 140 -2.55 8.27 -3.49
N ASP A 141 -3.65 8.42 -2.75
CA ASP A 141 -4.99 8.02 -3.20
C ASP A 141 -5.44 8.85 -4.40
N ARG A 142 -5.28 10.18 -4.33
CA ARG A 142 -5.60 11.07 -5.45
C ARG A 142 -4.77 10.76 -6.69
N ALA A 143 -3.48 10.47 -6.52
CA ALA A 143 -2.61 10.07 -7.62
C ALA A 143 -3.04 8.74 -8.25
N LEU A 144 -3.43 7.76 -7.44
CA LEU A 144 -3.99 6.50 -7.94
C LEU A 144 -5.26 6.73 -8.76
N ASN A 145 -6.20 7.53 -8.25
CA ASN A 145 -7.45 7.83 -8.95
C ASN A 145 -7.19 8.52 -10.30
N ARG A 146 -6.22 9.46 -10.34
CA ARG A 146 -5.79 10.08 -11.61
C ARG A 146 -5.12 9.10 -12.55
N ALA A 147 -4.28 8.19 -12.04
CA ALA A 147 -3.64 7.16 -12.85
C ALA A 147 -4.67 6.26 -13.54
N LEU A 148 -5.66 5.77 -12.79
CA LEU A 148 -6.75 4.95 -13.32
C LEU A 148 -7.60 5.73 -14.33
N TRP A 149 -7.91 6.99 -14.03
CA TRP A 149 -8.68 7.84 -14.94
C TRP A 149 -7.97 8.06 -16.27
N TRP A 150 -6.69 8.45 -16.27
CA TRP A 150 -5.93 8.66 -17.51
C TRP A 150 -5.87 7.38 -18.34
N TYR A 151 -5.62 6.23 -17.69
CA TYR A 151 -5.60 4.95 -18.37
C TYR A 151 -6.93 4.63 -19.05
N ASN A 152 -8.04 4.69 -18.30
CA ASN A 152 -9.36 4.38 -18.82
C ASN A 152 -9.80 5.34 -19.92
N ARG A 153 -9.39 6.61 -19.84
CA ARG A 153 -9.69 7.64 -20.84
C ARG A 153 -8.92 7.43 -22.15
N ASP A 154 -7.70 6.91 -22.07
CA ASP A 154 -6.85 6.64 -23.23
C ASP A 154 -7.21 5.30 -23.92
N LEU A 155 -8.16 4.53 -23.38
CA LEU A 155 -8.67 3.32 -24.02
C LEU A 155 -9.54 3.63 -25.25
N PRO A 156 -9.47 2.79 -26.30
CA PRO A 156 -10.44 2.80 -27.39
C PRO A 156 -11.87 2.60 -26.86
N ARG A 157 -12.81 3.36 -27.41
CA ARG A 157 -14.25 3.19 -27.18
C ARG A 157 -14.84 2.18 -28.15
#